data_AF-A0ABD3NQY5-F1
#
_entry.id   AF-A0ABD3NQY5-F1
#
_cell.length_a   1.000
_cell.length_b   1.000
_cell.length_c   1.000
_cell.angle_alpha   90.00
_cell.angle_beta   90.00
_cell.angle_gamma   90.00
#
_symmetry.space_group_name_H-M   'P 1'
#
loop_
_entity.id
_entity.type
_entity.pdbx_description
1 polymer ?
#
loop_
_entity_poly.entity_id
_entity_poly.type
_entity_poly.pdbx_seq_one_letter_code
_entity_poly.pdbx_strand_id
1 'polypeptide(L)'
;MLMLWQTKRRRVGRSSAQEEEGRSTGLRERLDDMERELSASPASPKQTVVKYYIVVVGGLDGYGKSSMVKQLSQRLQEKYSQKGATVVAWATPTDSLSAIRPVFDKRGGPIARAFYVVSNYMLQYELQQLEKQQQKQLDSNTFSNFQADCLLVVVIDRWYSSTVALSVS
;
A
#
# COMPACT_ATOMS: atom_id res chain seq x y z
N MET A 1 -23.12 -57.35 19.11
CA MET A 1 -22.37 -56.27 19.78
C MET A 1 -22.32 -55.08 18.82
N LEU A 2 -23.34 -54.22 18.88
CA LEU A 2 -23.48 -53.02 18.05
C LEU A 2 -22.91 -51.82 18.83
N MET A 3 -21.98 -51.06 18.24
CA MET A 3 -21.59 -49.75 18.74
C MET A 3 -22.04 -48.66 17.76
N LEU A 4 -22.97 -47.84 18.25
CA LEU A 4 -23.38 -46.55 17.70
C LEU A 4 -22.21 -45.56 17.74
N TRP A 5 -21.91 -44.89 16.63
CA TRP A 5 -21.04 -43.70 16.61
C TRP A 5 -21.91 -42.46 16.40
N GLN A 6 -22.06 -41.64 17.44
CA GLN A 6 -22.88 -40.42 17.40
C GLN A 6 -22.18 -39.29 16.65
N THR A 7 -22.87 -38.73 15.65
CA THR A 7 -22.46 -37.57 14.87
C THR A 7 -22.74 -36.27 15.65
N LYS A 8 -21.70 -35.63 16.19
CA LYS A 8 -21.83 -34.29 16.81
C LYS A 8 -21.85 -33.22 15.71
N ARG A 9 -23.05 -32.83 15.26
CA ARG A 9 -23.26 -31.62 14.44
C ARG A 9 -22.79 -30.39 15.22
N ARG A 10 -21.62 -29.84 14.89
CA ARG A 10 -21.25 -28.48 15.32
C ARG A 10 -22.08 -27.48 14.51
N ARG A 11 -22.91 -26.71 15.21
CA ARG A 11 -23.52 -25.49 14.68
C ARG A 11 -22.40 -24.54 14.27
N VAL A 12 -22.23 -24.32 12.97
CA VAL A 12 -21.50 -23.17 12.43
C VAL A 12 -22.53 -22.07 12.29
N GLY A 13 -22.41 -21.01 13.10
CA GLY A 13 -23.30 -19.86 13.00
C GLY A 13 -23.29 -19.01 14.25
N ARG A 14 -22.28 -18.12 14.37
CA ARG A 14 -22.35 -16.81 15.08
C ARG A 14 -21.02 -16.05 15.24
N SER A 15 -19.91 -16.46 14.62
CA SER A 15 -18.59 -15.84 14.88
C SER A 15 -18.13 -14.76 13.88
N SER A 16 -18.72 -14.67 12.67
CA SER A 16 -18.14 -13.85 11.61
C SER A 16 -18.49 -12.36 11.69
N ALA A 17 -19.66 -12.01 12.24
CA ALA A 17 -20.12 -10.60 12.25
C ALA A 17 -19.41 -9.74 13.29
N GLN A 18 -19.11 -10.28 14.48
CA GLN A 18 -18.43 -9.53 15.54
C GLN A 18 -16.93 -9.31 15.28
N GLU A 19 -16.27 -10.21 14.53
CA GLU A 19 -14.88 -10.02 14.10
C GLU A 19 -14.75 -8.98 12.98
N GLU A 20 -15.74 -8.85 12.10
CA GLU A 20 -15.75 -7.81 11.07
C GLU A 20 -15.99 -6.41 11.66
N GLU A 21 -16.88 -6.29 12.64
CA GLU A 21 -17.20 -5.00 13.27
C GLU A 21 -15.98 -4.44 14.03
N GLY A 22 -15.26 -5.27 14.78
CA GLY A 22 -14.02 -4.88 15.48
C GLY A 22 -12.81 -4.63 14.57
N ARG A 23 -12.76 -5.24 13.37
CA ARG A 23 -11.75 -4.91 12.35
C ARG A 23 -12.04 -3.59 11.65
N SER A 24 -13.32 -3.27 11.46
CA SER A 24 -13.76 -2.05 10.80
C SER A 24 -13.47 -0.80 11.63
N THR A 25 -13.57 -0.90 12.97
CA THR A 25 -13.22 0.18 13.89
C THR A 25 -11.72 0.46 13.91
N GLY A 26 -10.88 -0.57 13.98
CA GLY A 26 -9.42 -0.39 13.95
C GLY A 26 -8.90 0.17 12.61
N LEU A 27 -9.53 -0.17 11.48
CA LEU A 27 -9.20 0.45 10.19
C LEU A 27 -9.54 1.94 10.17
N ARG A 28 -10.72 2.32 10.68
CA ARG A 28 -11.15 3.71 10.77
C ARG A 28 -10.23 4.54 11.64
N GLU A 29 -9.88 4.04 12.82
CA GLU A 29 -8.94 4.73 13.72
C GLU A 29 -7.58 4.97 13.03
N ARG A 30 -7.04 3.98 12.32
CA ARG A 30 -5.80 4.16 11.55
C ARG A 30 -5.93 5.18 10.42
N LEU A 31 -7.09 5.23 9.75
CA LEU A 31 -7.34 6.23 8.71
C LEU A 31 -7.48 7.63 9.30
N ASP A 32 -8.14 7.76 10.44
CA ASP A 32 -8.29 9.03 11.16
C ASP A 32 -6.93 9.52 11.70
N ASP A 33 -6.08 8.62 12.19
CA ASP A 33 -4.70 8.92 12.58
C ASP A 33 -3.86 9.36 11.38
N MET A 34 -3.92 8.61 10.27
CA MET A 34 -3.30 9.03 9.01
C MET A 34 -3.79 10.41 8.59
N GLU A 35 -5.10 10.65 8.60
CA GLU A 35 -5.65 11.95 8.21
C GLU A 35 -5.20 13.07 9.15
N ARG A 36 -5.12 12.81 10.45
CA ARG A 36 -4.60 13.76 11.44
C ARG A 36 -3.13 14.08 11.17
N GLU A 37 -2.30 13.07 10.90
CA GLU A 37 -0.89 13.24 10.57
C GLU A 37 -0.69 13.98 9.25
N LEU A 38 -1.47 13.64 8.22
CA LEU A 38 -1.48 14.34 6.93
C LEU A 38 -2.00 15.79 7.08
N SER A 39 -2.82 16.07 8.09
CA SER A 39 -3.43 17.38 8.33
C SER A 39 -2.63 18.27 9.27
N ALA A 40 -1.77 17.68 10.12
CA ALA A 40 -0.96 18.40 11.09
C ALA A 40 -0.03 19.40 10.40
N SER A 41 0.03 20.61 10.97
CA SER A 41 1.09 21.58 10.68
C SER A 41 2.37 21.12 11.40
N PRO A 42 3.57 21.30 10.85
CA PRO A 42 4.81 20.85 11.48
C PRO A 42 4.90 21.37 12.92
N ALA A 43 4.75 20.46 13.87
CA ALA A 43 4.72 20.78 15.29
C ALA A 43 6.11 20.59 15.89
N SER A 44 6.79 21.72 16.12
CA SER A 44 8.04 21.84 16.89
C SER A 44 9.35 21.38 16.18
N PRO A 45 10.51 21.93 16.58
CA PRO A 45 11.71 22.03 15.75
C PRO A 45 12.66 20.81 15.79
N LYS A 46 12.20 19.62 16.17
CA LYS A 46 13.11 18.48 16.43
C LYS A 46 12.83 17.32 15.48
N GLN A 47 13.71 17.23 14.48
CA GLN A 47 13.82 16.21 13.42
C GLN A 47 12.91 16.40 12.20
N THR A 48 13.55 16.67 11.06
CA THR A 48 13.00 16.50 9.73
C THR A 48 12.93 15.00 9.44
N VAL A 49 11.75 14.40 9.59
CA VAL A 49 11.53 12.98 9.31
C VAL A 49 10.70 12.86 8.04
N VAL A 50 11.14 12.05 7.08
CA VAL A 50 10.27 11.70 5.96
C VAL A 50 9.24 10.69 6.45
N LYS A 51 7.95 11.05 6.42
CA LYS A 51 6.85 10.12 6.74
C LYS A 51 6.37 9.41 5.47
N TYR A 52 6.18 8.10 5.57
CA TYR A 52 5.83 7.23 4.44
C TYR A 52 4.51 6.51 4.68
N TYR A 53 3.58 6.62 3.73
CA TYR A 53 2.34 5.86 3.74
C TYR A 53 2.19 5.06 2.45
N ILE A 54 1.93 3.76 2.57
CA ILE A 54 1.66 2.87 1.44
C ILE A 54 0.20 2.42 1.50
N VAL A 55 -0.56 2.79 0.47
CA VAL A 55 -1.97 2.43 0.30
C VAL A 55 -2.07 1.42 -0.85
N VAL A 56 -2.41 0.17 -0.52
CA VAL A 56 -2.55 -0.89 -1.52
C VAL A 56 -4.01 -1.11 -1.84
N VAL A 57 -4.36 -0.94 -3.12
CA VAL A 57 -5.70 -1.20 -3.64
C VAL A 57 -5.73 -2.61 -4.21
N GLY A 58 -6.46 -3.50 -3.54
CA GLY A 58 -6.71 -4.87 -3.96
C GLY A 58 -8.16 -5.06 -4.42
N GLY A 59 -8.38 -5.99 -5.34
CA GLY A 59 -9.72 -6.31 -5.86
C GLY A 59 -9.69 -7.16 -7.11
N LEU A 60 -10.86 -7.63 -7.55
CA LEU A 60 -11.01 -8.41 -8.78
C LEU A 60 -10.71 -7.56 -10.02
N ASP A 61 -10.33 -8.22 -11.11
CA ASP A 61 -10.11 -7.55 -12.39
C ASP A 61 -11.43 -7.04 -12.96
N GLY A 62 -11.39 -5.87 -13.62
CA GLY A 62 -12.59 -5.19 -14.13
C GLY A 62 -13.34 -4.32 -13.11
N TYR A 63 -12.99 -4.34 -11.83
CA TYR A 63 -13.65 -3.52 -10.78
C TYR A 63 -13.12 -2.09 -10.65
N GLY A 64 -12.37 -1.58 -11.64
CA GLY A 64 -11.92 -0.19 -11.66
C GLY A 64 -10.78 0.16 -10.70
N LYS A 65 -9.98 -0.81 -10.24
CA LYS A 65 -8.82 -0.59 -9.36
C LYS A 65 -7.88 0.51 -9.87
N SER A 66 -7.46 0.40 -11.13
CA SER A 66 -6.52 1.36 -11.73
C SER A 66 -7.13 2.77 -11.79
N SER A 67 -8.43 2.88 -12.07
CA SER A 67 -9.16 4.15 -12.02
C SER A 67 -9.22 4.72 -10.60
N MET A 68 -9.48 3.87 -9.60
CA MET A 68 -9.49 4.26 -8.19
C MET A 68 -8.12 4.73 -7.72
N VAL A 69 -7.04 4.01 -8.04
CA VAL A 69 -5.66 4.38 -7.70
C VAL A 69 -5.29 5.73 -8.33
N LYS A 70 -5.66 5.95 -9.59
CA LYS A 70 -5.43 7.23 -10.27
C LYS A 70 -6.22 8.37 -9.63
N GLN A 71 -7.51 8.18 -9.36
CA GLN A 71 -8.34 9.23 -8.74
C GLN A 71 -7.92 9.52 -7.29
N LEU A 72 -7.59 8.49 -6.52
CA LEU A 72 -7.15 8.63 -5.13
C LEU A 72 -5.82 9.38 -5.05
N SER A 73 -4.83 8.99 -5.85
CA SER A 73 -3.54 9.68 -5.90
C SER A 73 -3.68 11.15 -6.33
N GLN A 74 -4.50 11.45 -7.34
CA GLN A 74 -4.77 12.83 -7.76
C GLN A 74 -5.39 13.66 -6.63
N ARG A 75 -6.45 13.16 -5.98
CA ARG A 75 -7.10 13.87 -4.87
C ARG A 75 -6.17 14.09 -3.68
N LEU A 76 -5.33 13.11 -3.36
CA LEU A 76 -4.33 13.24 -2.30
C LEU A 76 -3.25 14.26 -2.67
N GLN A 77 -2.78 14.27 -3.92
CA GLN A 77 -1.82 15.26 -4.40
C GLN A 77 -2.42 16.67 -4.33
N GLU A 78 -3.66 16.86 -4.78
CA GLU A 78 -4.36 18.15 -4.70
C GLU A 78 -4.50 18.63 -3.25
N LYS A 79 -4.88 17.74 -2.33
CA LYS A 79 -5.12 18.08 -0.91
C LYS A 79 -3.83 18.39 -0.14
N TYR A 80 -2.73 17.70 -0.45
CA TYR A 80 -1.52 17.72 0.40
C TYR A 80 -0.26 18.27 -0.28
N SER A 81 -0.28 18.57 -1.58
CA SER A 81 0.87 19.15 -2.30
C SER A 81 1.37 20.46 -1.69
N GLN A 82 0.46 21.36 -1.33
CA GLN A 82 0.78 22.64 -0.68
C GLN A 82 1.39 22.47 0.73
N LYS A 83 1.27 21.27 1.31
CA LYS A 83 1.85 20.89 2.60
C LYS A 83 3.14 20.10 2.46
N GLY A 84 3.75 20.06 1.28
CA GLY A 84 5.01 19.34 1.03
C GLY A 84 4.85 17.83 0.79
N ALA A 85 3.63 17.36 0.51
CA ALA A 85 3.40 15.96 0.18
C ALA A 85 3.72 15.64 -1.28
N THR A 86 4.47 14.56 -1.47
CA THR A 86 4.63 13.86 -2.75
C THR A 86 3.72 12.65 -2.75
N VAL A 87 2.82 12.57 -3.71
CA VAL A 87 1.94 11.42 -3.91
C VAL A 87 2.27 10.75 -5.24
N VAL A 88 2.50 9.44 -5.21
CA VAL A 88 2.78 8.64 -6.40
C VAL A 88 1.77 7.52 -6.55
N ALA A 89 1.39 7.24 -7.79
CA ALA A 89 0.48 6.15 -8.15
C ALA A 89 1.24 5.09 -8.93
N TRP A 90 1.38 3.89 -8.38
CA TRP A 90 2.13 2.79 -8.99
C TRP A 90 1.24 1.58 -9.25
N ALA A 91 1.71 0.70 -10.11
CA ALA A 91 1.07 -0.59 -10.38
C ALA A 91 2.13 -1.69 -10.41
N THR A 92 1.72 -2.94 -10.20
CA THR A 92 2.58 -4.09 -10.48
C THR A 92 2.16 -4.79 -11.76
N PRO A 93 3.10 -5.16 -12.66
CA PRO A 93 4.52 -4.84 -12.63
C PRO A 93 4.79 -3.34 -12.83
N THR A 94 5.90 -2.88 -12.26
CA THR A 94 6.37 -1.51 -12.37
C THR A 94 6.83 -1.19 -13.79
N ASP A 95 6.97 0.09 -14.10
CA ASP A 95 7.38 0.56 -15.44
C ASP A 95 8.77 0.04 -15.85
N SER A 96 9.64 -0.26 -14.89
CA SER A 96 10.96 -0.86 -15.13
C SER A 96 10.87 -2.25 -15.78
N LEU A 97 9.76 -2.97 -15.57
CA LEU A 97 9.49 -4.30 -16.11
C LEU A 97 8.57 -4.27 -17.33
N SER A 98 8.16 -3.08 -17.80
CA SER A 98 7.22 -2.90 -18.92
C SER A 98 7.70 -3.59 -20.21
N ALA A 99 9.00 -3.57 -20.48
CA ALA A 99 9.59 -4.17 -21.68
C ALA A 99 9.51 -5.71 -21.70
N ILE A 100 9.60 -6.36 -20.53
CA ILE A 100 9.60 -7.83 -20.43
C ILE A 100 8.22 -8.41 -20.14
N ARG A 101 7.31 -7.59 -19.59
CA ARG A 101 5.93 -7.99 -19.27
C ARG A 101 5.22 -8.74 -20.41
N PRO A 102 5.22 -8.26 -21.68
CA PRO A 102 4.52 -8.95 -22.77
C PRO A 102 4.96 -10.40 -22.98
N VAL A 103 6.23 -10.72 -22.67
CA VAL A 103 6.76 -12.09 -22.78
C VAL A 103 6.10 -13.02 -21.77
N PHE A 104 5.88 -12.55 -20.53
CA PHE A 104 5.24 -13.32 -19.48
C PHE A 104 3.73 -13.40 -19.66
N ASP A 105 3.10 -12.30 -20.10
CA ASP A 105 1.67 -12.26 -20.43
C ASP A 105 1.33 -13.28 -21.53
N LYS A 106 2.18 -13.39 -22.57
CA LYS A 106 2.02 -14.39 -23.63
C LYS A 106 2.14 -15.83 -23.13
N ARG A 107 2.96 -16.09 -22.11
CA ARG A 107 3.14 -17.44 -21.55
C ARG A 107 1.97 -17.86 -20.64
N GLY A 108 1.35 -16.91 -19.96
CA GLY A 108 0.23 -17.17 -19.05
C GLY A 108 0.55 -18.16 -17.92
N GLY A 109 -0.49 -18.68 -17.29
CA GLY A 109 -0.41 -19.79 -16.34
C GLY A 109 0.56 -19.56 -15.16
N PRO A 110 1.23 -20.61 -14.66
CA PRO A 110 2.17 -20.50 -13.54
C PRO A 110 3.35 -19.55 -13.79
N ILE A 111 3.82 -19.46 -15.04
CA ILE A 111 4.97 -18.61 -15.40
C ILE A 111 4.60 -17.13 -15.28
N ALA A 112 3.45 -16.72 -15.81
CA ALA A 112 2.95 -15.36 -15.63
C ALA A 112 2.77 -15.05 -14.14
N ARG A 113 2.15 -15.95 -13.37
CA ARG A 113 1.97 -15.76 -11.92
C ARG A 113 3.28 -15.55 -11.19
N ALA A 114 4.31 -16.36 -11.49
CA ALA A 114 5.63 -16.20 -10.89
C ALA A 114 6.25 -14.82 -11.20
N PHE A 115 6.12 -14.35 -12.44
CA PHE A 115 6.56 -13.01 -12.84
C PHE A 115 5.84 -11.91 -12.04
N TYR A 116 4.52 -11.97 -11.92
CA TYR A 116 3.76 -10.98 -11.13
C TYR A 116 4.11 -11.03 -9.63
N VAL A 117 4.42 -12.21 -9.08
CA VAL A 117 4.92 -12.33 -7.70
C VAL A 117 6.28 -11.65 -7.55
N VAL A 118 7.24 -11.91 -8.46
CA VAL A 118 8.56 -11.26 -8.46
C VAL A 118 8.44 -9.74 -8.64
N SER A 119 7.49 -9.30 -9.45
CA SER A 119 7.24 -7.87 -9.69
C SER A 119 6.83 -7.11 -8.42
N ASN A 120 6.18 -7.78 -7.45
CA ASN A 120 5.90 -7.18 -6.15
C ASN A 120 7.17 -6.90 -5.34
N TYR A 121 8.23 -7.72 -5.48
CA TYR A 121 9.52 -7.47 -4.83
C TYR A 121 10.32 -6.37 -5.54
N MET A 122 10.21 -6.28 -6.87
CA MET A 122 10.78 -5.16 -7.61
C MET A 122 10.14 -3.83 -7.22
N LEU A 123 8.82 -3.80 -7.05
CA LEU A 123 8.11 -2.65 -6.49
C LEU A 123 8.65 -2.24 -5.12
N GLN A 124 8.82 -3.21 -4.22
CA GLN A 124 9.39 -2.95 -2.89
C GLN A 124 10.81 -2.37 -2.98
N TYR A 125 11.64 -2.90 -3.86
CA TYR A 125 12.99 -2.37 -4.10
C TYR A 125 12.95 -0.93 -4.62
N GLU A 126 12.09 -0.63 -5.58
CA GLU A 126 11.92 0.72 -6.13
C GLU A 126 11.42 1.71 -5.07
N LEU A 127 10.51 1.28 -4.18
CA LEU A 127 10.08 2.10 -3.04
C LEU A 127 11.25 2.46 -2.13
N GLN A 128 12.10 1.49 -1.77
CA GLN A 128 13.28 1.74 -0.94
C GLN A 128 14.27 2.71 -1.60
N GLN A 129 14.39 2.70 -2.93
CA GLN A 129 15.23 3.68 -3.63
C GLN A 129 14.61 5.08 -3.59
N LEU A 130 13.29 5.18 -3.76
CA LEU A 130 12.56 6.44 -3.68
C LEU A 130 12.65 7.06 -2.28
N GLU A 131 12.51 6.26 -1.23
CA GLU A 131 12.70 6.67 0.17
C GLU A 131 14.11 7.25 0.40
N LYS A 132 15.14 6.54 -0.07
CA LYS A 132 16.54 7.01 0.04
C LYS A 132 16.78 8.30 -0.73
N GLN A 133 16.13 8.50 -1.87
CA GLN A 133 16.24 9.73 -2.66
C GLN A 133 15.60 10.91 -1.93
N GLN A 134 14.40 10.73 -1.37
CA GLN A 134 13.71 11.76 -0.61
C GLN A 134 14.49 12.16 0.66
N GLN A 135 15.04 11.17 1.38
CA GLN A 135 15.87 11.46 2.55
C GLN A 135 17.11 12.27 2.18
N LYS A 136 17.81 11.91 1.09
CA LYS A 136 18.99 12.67 0.61
C LYS A 136 18.64 14.11 0.23
N GLN A 137 17.49 14.33 -0.40
CA GLN A 137 17.03 15.68 -0.73
C GLN A 137 16.79 16.51 0.53
N LEU A 138 16.16 15.91 1.54
CA LEU A 138 15.95 16.55 2.83
C LEU A 138 17.28 16.94 3.50
N ASP A 139 18.21 15.99 3.60
CA ASP A 139 19.53 16.21 4.21
C ASP A 139 20.32 17.33 3.50
N SER A 140 20.16 17.46 2.18
CA SER A 140 20.81 18.52 1.39
C SER A 140 20.16 19.91 1.54
N ASN A 141 18.85 19.97 1.80
CA ASN A 141 18.09 21.22 1.89
C ASN A 141 18.10 21.87 3.29
N THR A 142 18.52 21.13 4.32
CA THR A 142 18.61 21.59 5.72
C THR A 142 19.54 22.80 5.94
N PHE A 143 20.35 23.18 4.94
CA PHE A 143 21.15 24.43 4.97
C PHE A 143 20.33 25.70 4.65
N SER A 144 19.11 25.57 4.15
CA SER A 144 18.17 26.67 3.99
C SER A 144 17.16 26.65 5.14
N ASN A 145 16.89 27.80 5.75
CA ASN A 145 16.08 27.97 6.98
C ASN A 145 14.59 27.55 6.86
N PHE A 146 14.21 26.71 5.89
CA PHE A 146 12.86 26.19 5.71
C PHE A 146 12.78 24.73 6.17
N GLN A 147 12.13 24.55 7.32
CA GLN A 147 11.84 23.25 7.92
C GLN A 147 10.52 22.74 7.33
N ALA A 148 10.59 21.88 6.32
CA ALA A 148 9.42 21.23 5.73
C ALA A 148 9.47 19.72 6.03
N ASP A 149 8.44 19.20 6.69
CA ASP A 149 8.24 17.77 6.77
C ASP A 149 7.96 17.25 5.35
N CYS A 150 8.76 16.30 4.88
CA CYS A 150 8.53 15.66 3.59
C CYS A 150 7.61 14.46 3.81
N LEU A 151 6.48 14.45 3.11
CA LEU A 151 5.48 13.41 3.22
C LEU A 151 5.42 12.64 1.90
N LEU A 152 5.64 11.33 1.92
CA LEU A 152 5.51 10.48 0.73
C LEU A 152 4.33 9.52 0.89
N VAL A 153 3.38 9.60 -0.03
CA VAL A 153 2.24 8.70 -0.11
C VAL A 153 2.31 7.90 -1.41
N VAL A 154 2.28 6.58 -1.30
CA VAL A 154 2.34 5.67 -2.45
C VAL A 154 1.03 4.91 -2.53
N VAL A 155 0.28 5.12 -3.62
CA VAL A 155 -0.97 4.40 -3.91
C VAL A 155 -0.70 3.34 -4.96
N ILE A 156 -0.98 2.07 -4.65
CA ILE A 156 -0.54 0.92 -5.46
C ILE A 156 -1.74 0.13 -5.99
N ASP A 157 -1.83 -0.03 -7.32
CA ASP A 157 -2.65 -1.04 -7.98
C ASP A 157 -1.89 -2.38 -8.00
N ARG A 158 -2.14 -3.23 -7.01
CA ARG A 158 -1.37 -4.48 -6.87
C ARG A 158 -2.02 -5.61 -7.64
N TRP A 159 -1.28 -6.14 -8.61
CA TRP A 159 -1.64 -7.33 -9.37
C TRP A 159 -1.05 -8.56 -8.67
N TYR A 160 -1.90 -9.57 -8.45
CA TYR A 160 -1.59 -10.77 -7.67
C TYR A 160 -1.16 -10.50 -6.22
N SER A 161 -2.02 -10.86 -5.26
CA SER A 161 -1.67 -10.77 -3.84
C SER A 161 -0.67 -11.87 -3.44
N SER A 162 0.61 -11.52 -3.33
CA SER A 162 1.54 -12.30 -2.51
C SER A 162 1.45 -11.79 -1.08
N THR A 163 1.23 -12.70 -0.12
CA THR A 163 1.13 -12.38 1.32
C THR A 163 2.46 -11.91 1.92
N VAL A 164 3.59 -12.08 1.22
CA VAL A 164 4.94 -11.88 1.79
C VAL A 164 5.58 -10.54 1.39
N ALA A 165 5.17 -9.93 0.26
CA ALA A 165 5.90 -8.79 -0.31
C ALA A 165 5.71 -7.45 0.44
N LEU A 166 4.82 -7.38 1.44
CA LEU A 166 4.50 -6.13 2.15
C LEU A 166 4.52 -6.27 3.67
N SER A 167 5.05 -7.36 4.21
CA SER A 167 5.47 -7.37 5.62
C SER A 167 6.76 -6.56 5.74
N VAL A 168 6.64 -5.24 5.64
CA VAL A 168 7.69 -4.33 6.09
C VAL A 168 7.44 -4.13 7.58
N SER A 169 8.46 -4.54 8.34
CA SER A 169 8.60 -4.62 9.80
C SER A 169 8.22 -3.37 10.56
#